data_AF-A0A1H1QF96-F1
#
_entry.id   AF-A0A1H1QF96-F1
#
_cell.length_a   1.000
_cell.length_b   1.000
_cell.length_c   1.000
_cell.angle_alpha   90.00
_cell.angle_beta   90.00
_cell.angle_gamma   90.00
#
_symmetry.space_group_name_H-M   'P 1'
#
loop_
_entity.id
_entity.type
_entity.pdbx_description
1 polymer ?
#
loop_
_entity_poly.entity_id
_entity_poly.type
_entity_poly.pdbx_seq_one_letter_code
_entity_poly.pdbx_strand_id
1 'polypeptide(L)'
;MLIRTIETFLRRHEMPATKFGRLAAHDPRFVLDLRMGRLPRPATEARTRAWMKGYEAKAEACAKACPQAAAAPAGTKESTDAE
;
A
#
# COMPACT_ATOMS: atom_id res chain seq x y z
N MET A 1 -4.52 -7.63 13.60
CA MET A 1 -5.39 -7.46 12.40
C MET A 1 -4.59 -6.77 11.30
N LEU A 2 -4.39 -7.45 10.17
CA LEU A 2 -3.56 -6.99 9.05
C LEU A 2 -3.99 -5.63 8.48
N ILE A 3 -5.30 -5.37 8.44
CA ILE A 3 -5.87 -4.12 7.93
C ILE A 3 -5.32 -2.88 8.66
N ARG A 4 -5.16 -2.93 9.99
CA ARG A 4 -4.65 -1.80 10.78
C ARG A 4 -3.20 -1.45 10.40
N THR A 5 -2.37 -2.47 10.19
CA THR A 5 -0.98 -2.29 9.76
C THR A 5 -0.91 -1.64 8.39
N ILE A 6 -1.74 -2.12 7.45
CA ILE A 6 -1.83 -1.54 6.11
C ILE A 6 -2.31 -0.08 6.19
N GLU A 7 -3.35 0.23 6.95
CA GLU A 7 -3.86 1.60 7.06
C GLU A 7 -2.86 2.59 7.67
N THR A 8 -2.11 2.17 8.69
CA THR A 8 -1.04 3.01 9.25
C THR A 8 0.08 3.23 8.23
N PHE A 9 0.44 2.22 7.45
CA PHE A 9 1.41 2.33 6.37
C PHE A 9 0.93 3.29 5.26
N LEU A 10 -0.34 3.16 4.83
CA LEU A 10 -0.93 4.07 3.84
C LEU A 10 -0.93 5.52 4.33
N ARG A 11 -1.25 5.77 5.62
CA ARG A 11 -1.18 7.11 6.20
C ARG A 11 0.25 7.65 6.26
N ARG A 12 1.23 6.83 6.64
CA ARG A 12 2.63 7.25 6.77
C ARG A 12 3.27 7.61 5.43
N HIS A 13 2.87 6.94 4.37
CA HIS A 13 3.42 7.14 3.02
C HIS A 13 2.47 7.93 2.10
N GLU A 14 1.34 8.43 2.62
CA GLU A 14 0.26 9.09 1.87
C GLU A 14 -0.11 8.35 0.58
N MET A 15 -0.06 7.01 0.62
CA MET A 15 -0.24 6.17 -0.56
C MET A 15 -1.71 5.75 -0.70
N PRO A 16 -2.32 5.84 -1.90
CA PRO A 16 -3.67 5.35 -2.10
C PRO A 16 -3.75 3.83 -2.03
N ALA A 17 -4.84 3.34 -1.42
CA ALA A 17 -5.12 1.92 -1.21
C ALA A 17 -5.10 1.08 -2.49
N THR A 18 -5.56 1.65 -3.61
CA THR A 18 -5.57 1.02 -4.93
C THR A 18 -4.16 0.84 -5.50
N LYS A 19 -3.27 1.82 -5.29
CA LYS A 19 -1.85 1.75 -5.70
C LYS A 19 -1.12 0.70 -4.88
N PHE A 20 -1.34 0.68 -3.57
CA PHE A 20 -0.80 -0.36 -2.70
C PHE A 20 -1.24 -1.76 -3.13
N GLY A 21 -2.54 -1.96 -3.38
CA GLY A 21 -3.06 -3.25 -3.83
C GLY A 21 -2.42 -3.71 -5.15
N ARG A 22 -2.25 -2.81 -6.11
CA ARG A 22 -1.57 -3.08 -7.38
C ARG A 22 -0.09 -3.44 -7.19
N LEU A 23 0.62 -2.78 -6.27
CA LEU A 23 2.05 -3.00 -6.06
C LEU A 23 2.37 -4.25 -5.21
N ALA A 24 1.59 -4.50 -4.16
CA ALA A 24 1.85 -5.60 -3.21
C ALA A 24 1.11 -6.90 -3.57
N ALA A 25 -0.12 -6.76 -4.08
CA ALA A 25 -1.03 -7.87 -4.34
C ALA A 25 -1.36 -8.08 -5.82
N HIS A 26 -0.92 -7.19 -6.72
CA HIS A 26 -1.38 -7.11 -8.12
C HIS A 26 -2.91 -6.98 -8.26
N ASP A 27 -3.57 -6.49 -7.21
CA ASP A 27 -5.03 -6.39 -7.13
C ASP A 27 -5.41 -5.02 -6.52
N PRO A 28 -6.02 -4.11 -7.29
CA PRO A 28 -6.37 -2.77 -6.79
C PRO A 28 -7.50 -2.79 -5.75
N ARG A 29 -8.32 -3.85 -5.68
CA ARG A 29 -9.42 -3.99 -4.72
C ARG A 29 -8.96 -4.64 -3.41
N PHE A 30 -7.73 -5.13 -3.33
CA PHE A 30 -7.19 -5.86 -2.17
C PHE A 30 -7.45 -5.17 -0.83
N VAL A 31 -7.18 -3.87 -0.71
CA VAL A 31 -7.40 -3.13 0.56
C VAL A 31 -8.89 -2.89 0.82
N LEU A 32 -9.69 -2.66 -0.23
CA LEU A 32 -11.13 -2.48 -0.10
C LEU A 32 -11.79 -3.78 0.39
N ASP A 33 -11.39 -4.91 -0.19
CA ASP A 33 -11.80 -6.23 0.24
C ASP A 33 -11.46 -6.50 1.71
N LEU A 34 -10.24 -6.15 2.15
CA LEU A 34 -9.84 -6.27 3.55
C LEU A 34 -10.70 -5.40 4.48
N ARG A 35 -11.13 -4.22 4.03
CA ARG A 35 -12.07 -3.35 4.76
C ARG A 35 -13.47 -3.93 4.84
N MET A 36 -13.90 -4.63 3.79
CA MET A 36 -15.17 -5.36 3.74
C MET A 36 -15.14 -6.67 4.55
N GLY A 37 -14.03 -7.00 5.21
CA GLY A 37 -13.89 -8.21 6.03
C GLY A 37 -13.43 -9.44 5.27
N ARG A 38 -12.98 -9.31 4.02
CA ARG A 38 -12.40 -10.41 3.26
C ARG A 38 -11.13 -10.90 3.96
N LEU A 39 -11.01 -12.22 4.11
CA LEU A 39 -9.81 -12.85 4.63
C LEU A 39 -8.83 -13.11 3.46
N PRO A 40 -7.68 -12.44 3.44
CA PRO A 40 -6.68 -12.70 2.42
C PRO A 40 -6.13 -14.10 2.62
N ARG A 41 -5.83 -14.80 1.52
CA ARG A 41 -5.12 -16.09 1.62
C ARG A 41 -3.79 -15.87 2.37
N PRO A 42 -3.35 -16.82 3.21
CA PRO A 42 -2.11 -16.69 3.99
C PRO A 42 -0.88 -16.44 3.10
N ALA A 43 -0.87 -16.98 1.87
CA ALA A 43 0.15 -16.68 0.86
C ALA A 43 0.15 -15.20 0.43
N THR A 44 -1.02 -14.62 0.15
CA THR A 44 -1.17 -13.20 -0.19
C THR A 44 -0.76 -12.32 0.99
N GLU A 45 -1.11 -12.74 2.20
CA GLU A 45 -0.76 -12.04 3.43
C GLU A 45 0.76 -11.99 3.65
N ALA A 46 1.43 -13.14 3.50
CA ALA A 46 2.88 -13.23 3.59
C ALA A 46 3.58 -12.38 2.53
N ARG A 47 3.11 -12.42 1.26
CA ARG A 47 3.65 -11.60 0.18
C ARG A 47 3.49 -10.10 0.45
N THR A 48 2.32 -9.69 0.93
CA THR A 48 2.03 -8.29 1.27
C THR A 48 2.94 -7.82 2.41
N ARG A 49 3.12 -8.64 3.45
CA ARG A 49 4.05 -8.34 4.56
C ARG A 49 5.51 -8.25 4.08
N ALA A 50 5.95 -9.17 3.24
CA ALA A 50 7.30 -9.16 2.68
C ALA A 50 7.54 -7.90 1.83
N TRP A 51 6.53 -7.52 1.04
CA TRP A 51 6.57 -6.29 0.25
C TRP A 51 6.66 -5.04 1.13
N MET A 52 5.85 -4.93 2.20
CA MET A 52 5.93 -3.82 3.14
C MET A 52 7.32 -3.70 3.77
N LYS A 53 7.91 -4.81 4.24
CA LYS A 53 9.28 -4.81 4.77
C LYS A 53 10.32 -4.35 3.74
N GLY A 54 10.19 -4.82 2.48
CA GLY A 54 11.08 -4.39 1.40
C GLY A 54 10.91 -2.91 1.05
N TYR A 55 9.69 -2.39 1.14
CA TYR A 55 9.40 -0.97 0.94
C TYR A 55 9.97 -0.11 2.07
N GLU A 56 9.80 -0.51 3.32
CA GLU A 56 10.41 0.17 4.47
C GLU A 56 11.93 0.16 4.39
N ALA A 57 12.56 -0.98 4.08
CA ALA A 57 14.01 -1.05 3.89
C ALA A 57 14.51 -0.13 2.76
N LYS A 58 13.76 -0.04 1.65
CA LYS A 58 14.06 0.92 0.56
C LYS A 58 13.82 2.36 0.97
N ALA A 59 12.74 2.63 1.70
CA ALA A 59 12.40 3.95 2.19
C ALA A 59 13.42 4.43 3.22
N GLU A 60 13.88 3.56 4.12
CA GLU A 60 14.95 3.81 5.08
C GLU A 60 16.29 4.03 4.38
N ALA A 61 16.65 3.22 3.39
CA ALA A 61 17.86 3.43 2.59
C ALA A 61 17.82 4.77 1.85
N CYS A 62 16.66 5.16 1.31
CA CYS A 62 16.46 6.45 0.65
C CYS A 62 16.46 7.62 1.67
N ALA A 63 15.82 7.46 2.83
CA ALA A 63 15.76 8.46 3.89
C ALA A 63 17.14 8.70 4.54
N LYS A 64 17.97 7.65 4.65
CA LYS A 64 19.36 7.79 5.11
C LYS A 64 20.23 8.60 4.15
N ALA A 65 19.82 8.73 2.88
CA ALA A 65 20.53 9.47 1.85
C ALA A 65 20.06 10.92 1.68
N CYS A 66 18.85 11.30 2.13
CA CYS A 66 18.39 12.70 2.11
C CYS A 66 17.19 12.90 3.08
N PRO A 67 17.26 13.79 4.09
CA PRO A 67 16.31 13.78 5.20
C PRO A 67 14.99 14.57 4.98
N GLN A 68 14.76 15.19 3.81
CA GLN A 68 13.57 16.06 3.64
C GLN A 68 12.98 16.01 2.21
N ALA A 69 12.26 14.93 1.90
CA ALA A 69 11.41 14.85 0.70
C ALA A 69 10.08 14.11 0.96
N ALA A 70 9.62 14.07 2.23
CA ALA A 70 8.38 13.39 2.61
C ALA A 70 7.16 14.33 2.49
N ALA A 71 6.91 14.86 1.30
CA ALA A 71 5.62 15.44 0.96
C ALA A 71 5.44 15.43 -0.57
N ALA A 72 4.77 14.37 -1.04
CA ALA A 72 4.14 14.22 -2.36
C ALA A 72 5.08 14.18 -3.59
N PRO A 73 4.71 13.42 -4.64
CA PRO A 73 3.73 13.98 -5.55
C PRO A 73 2.64 12.99 -6.01
N ALA A 74 1.47 13.60 -6.26
CA ALA A 74 0.60 13.41 -7.41
C ALA A 74 0.15 11.98 -7.79
N GLY A 75 -1.18 11.82 -7.86
CA GLY A 75 -1.84 10.64 -8.41
C GLY A 75 -3.33 10.88 -8.62
N THR A 76 -3.63 11.93 -9.37
CA THR A 76 -4.94 12.36 -9.88
C THR A 76 -5.59 11.28 -10.77
N LYS A 77 -6.86 10.95 -10.48
CA LYS A 77 -7.97 10.44 -11.35
C LYS A 77 -7.85 9.08 -12.10
N GLU A 78 -9.03 8.61 -12.56
CA GLU A 78 -9.40 7.43 -13.39
C GLU A 78 -9.78 6.11 -12.68
N SER A 79 -10.98 5.50 -12.86
CA SER A 79 -12.12 5.82 -13.74
C SER A 79 -13.46 5.45 -13.10
N THR A 80 -14.38 6.41 -13.20
CA THR A 80 -15.79 6.17 -13.49
C THR A 80 -15.89 5.54 -14.88
N ASP A 81 -16.51 4.37 -14.97
CA ASP A 81 -17.15 3.77 -16.16
C ASP A 81 -17.92 2.57 -15.57
N ALA A 82 -19.25 2.49 -15.42
CA ALA A 82 -20.35 3.19 -16.06
C ALA A 82 -20.34 3.08 -17.58
N GLU A 83 -20.26 1.84 -18.09
CA GLU A 83 -21.39 1.18 -18.78
C GLU A 83 -21.26 -0.35 -18.75
#